data_AF-M1W2N2-F1
#
_entry.id   AF-M1W2N2-F1
#
_cell.length_a   1.000
_cell.length_b   1.000
_cell.length_c   1.000
_cell.angle_alpha   90.00
_cell.angle_beta   90.00
_cell.angle_gamma   90.00
#
_symmetry.space_group_name_H-M   'P 1'
#
loop_
_entity.id
_entity.type
_entity.pdbx_description
1 polymer ?
#
loop_
_entity_poly.entity_id
_entity_poly.type
_entity_poly.pdbx_seq_one_letter_code
_entity_poly.pdbx_strand_id
1 'polypeptide(L)'
;MSRFFPHTPYAEDQPLPYTILTTHVLTRGLTTGSLLGITLTSIRQLIPSLKRPGPNLPRVLLASSTGSILGVGLMALALGGRMYGRDRIEWHDRSWRLLENKGQMEMDDWTYIGMGLGGVGGAVVSGAAA
;
A
#
# COMPACT_ATOMS: atom_id res chain seq x y z
N MET A 1 7.70 -2.85 8.60
CA MET A 1 7.95 -4.29 8.46
C MET A 1 9.09 -4.83 9.31
N SER A 2 10.00 -4.00 9.82
CA SER A 2 11.31 -4.46 10.34
C SER A 2 11.19 -5.35 11.57
N ARG A 3 10.11 -5.18 12.33
CA ARG A 3 9.81 -5.93 13.55
C ARG A 3 8.85 -7.09 13.34
N PHE A 4 8.24 -7.20 12.16
CA PHE A 4 7.17 -8.17 11.88
C PHE A 4 7.66 -9.39 11.09
N PHE A 5 8.83 -9.31 10.45
CA PHE A 5 9.40 -10.40 9.67
C PHE A 5 10.80 -10.74 10.14
N PRO A 6 11.20 -12.03 10.15
CA PRO A 6 12.57 -12.42 10.44
C PRO A 6 13.49 -12.00 9.30
N HIS A 7 14.72 -11.59 9.62
CA HIS A 7 15.78 -11.32 8.65
C HIS A 7 16.94 -12.26 8.90
N THR A 8 17.34 -13.03 7.89
CA THR A 8 18.46 -13.97 7.97
C THR A 8 19.75 -13.31 7.48
N PRO A 9 20.94 -13.76 7.91
CA PRO A 9 22.21 -13.26 7.36
C PRO A 9 22.39 -13.56 5.87
N TYR A 10 21.78 -14.65 5.40
CA TYR A 10 21.88 -15.14 4.03
C TYR A 10 20.53 -15.05 3.33
N ALA A 11 20.56 -14.76 2.03
CA ALA A 11 19.37 -14.52 1.23
C ALA A 11 18.58 -15.80 0.97
N GLU A 12 19.27 -16.90 0.69
CA GLU A 12 18.71 -18.23 0.42
C GLU A 12 17.84 -18.79 1.54
N ASP A 13 18.14 -18.39 2.77
CA ASP A 13 17.46 -18.84 3.99
C ASP A 13 16.29 -17.94 4.39
N GLN A 14 16.03 -16.87 3.63
CA GLN A 14 15.06 -15.84 4.00
C GLN A 14 13.65 -16.44 4.18
N PRO A 15 13.09 -16.44 5.40
CA PRO A 15 11.77 -17.01 5.62
C PRO A 15 10.68 -16.12 5.01
N LEU A 16 9.58 -16.76 4.58
CA LEU A 16 8.35 -16.11 4.11
C LEU A 16 8.54 -15.13 2.92
N PRO A 17 9.31 -15.48 1.88
CA PRO A 17 9.67 -14.53 0.82
C PRO A 17 8.45 -14.02 0.05
N TYR A 18 7.47 -14.91 -0.20
CA TYR A 18 6.22 -14.58 -0.85
C TYR A 18 5.40 -13.59 -0.04
N THR A 19 5.26 -13.82 1.27
CA THR A 19 4.46 -12.97 2.15
C THR A 19 5.09 -11.60 2.30
N ILE A 20 6.41 -11.51 2.53
CA ILE A 20 7.13 -10.24 2.65
C ILE A 20 6.96 -9.41 1.38
N LEU A 21 7.25 -10.02 0.22
CA LEU A 21 7.17 -9.28 -1.04
C LEU A 21 5.75 -8.88 -1.39
N THR A 22 4.77 -9.77 -1.16
CA THR A 22 3.35 -9.49 -1.41
C THR A 22 2.85 -8.37 -0.52
N THR A 23 3.05 -8.48 0.79
CA THR A 23 2.58 -7.47 1.75
C THR A 23 3.21 -6.11 1.49
N HIS A 24 4.53 -6.04 1.22
CA HIS A 24 5.16 -4.79 0.81
C HIS A 24 4.50 -4.21 -0.45
N VAL A 25 4.41 -4.99 -1.52
CA VAL A 25 3.92 -4.50 -2.82
C VAL A 25 2.45 -4.07 -2.74
N LEU A 26 1.60 -4.82 -2.04
CA LEU A 26 0.20 -4.45 -1.86
C LEU A 26 0.04 -3.18 -1.02
N THR A 27 0.82 -3.03 0.06
CA THR A 27 0.83 -1.80 0.87
C THR A 27 1.31 -0.59 0.06
N ARG A 28 2.28 -0.77 -0.85
CA ARG A 28 2.71 0.27 -1.80
C ARG A 28 1.63 0.60 -2.83
N GLY A 29 0.89 -0.41 -3.31
CA GLY A 29 -0.27 -0.20 -4.17
C GLY A 29 -1.38 0.58 -3.48
N LEU A 30 -1.67 0.28 -2.21
CA LEU A 30 -2.67 0.97 -1.40
C LEU A 30 -2.31 2.45 -1.20
N THR A 31 -1.10 2.72 -0.73
CA THR A 31 -0.62 4.09 -0.48
C THR A 31 -0.50 4.90 -1.76
N THR A 32 0.08 4.34 -2.81
CA THR A 32 0.22 5.04 -4.09
C THR A 32 -1.15 5.28 -4.72
N GLY A 33 -2.03 4.27 -4.71
CA GLY A 33 -3.39 4.36 -5.23
C GLY A 33 -4.23 5.43 -4.52
N SER A 34 -4.20 5.47 -3.18
CA SER A 34 -4.92 6.50 -2.42
C SER A 34 -4.43 7.91 -2.74
N LEU A 35 -3.11 8.12 -2.74
CA LEU A 35 -2.50 9.42 -3.07
C LEU A 35 -2.84 9.88 -4.48
N LEU A 36 -2.80 8.99 -5.47
CA LEU A 36 -3.21 9.30 -6.84
C LEU A 36 -4.71 9.66 -6.91
N GLY A 37 -5.57 8.91 -6.22
CA GLY A 37 -7.01 9.21 -6.17
C GLY A 37 -7.32 10.59 -5.58
N ILE A 38 -6.68 10.92 -4.46
CA ILE A 38 -6.78 12.24 -3.81
C ILE A 38 -6.26 13.31 -4.75
N THR A 39 -5.07 13.13 -5.32
CA THR A 39 -4.41 14.12 -6.19
C THR A 39 -5.25 14.44 -7.41
N LEU A 40 -5.74 13.42 -8.13
CA LEU A 40 -6.60 13.60 -9.31
C LEU A 40 -7.90 14.31 -8.97
N THR A 41 -8.50 13.99 -7.82
CA THR A 41 -9.75 14.61 -7.39
C THR A 41 -9.54 16.06 -6.97
N SER A 42 -8.45 16.36 -6.26
CA SER A 42 -8.06 17.73 -5.89
C SER A 42 -7.81 18.58 -7.14
N ILE A 43 -7.06 18.06 -8.12
CA ILE A 43 -6.81 18.76 -9.40
C ILE A 43 -8.12 19.07 -10.11
N ARG A 44 -9.05 18.10 -10.20
CA ARG A 44 -10.37 18.32 -10.83
C ARG A 44 -11.21 19.39 -10.12
N GLN A 45 -11.03 19.57 -8.81
CA GLN A 45 -11.75 20.60 -8.05
C GLN A 45 -11.14 22.00 -8.21
N LEU A 46 -9.84 22.08 -8.52
CA LEU A 46 -9.16 23.35 -8.81
C LEU A 46 -9.49 23.89 -10.21
N ILE A 47 -9.87 23.00 -11.15
CA ILE A 47 -10.22 23.38 -12.52
C ILE A 47 -11.72 23.71 -12.60
N PRO A 48 -12.11 24.97 -12.89
CA PRO A 48 -13.53 25.39 -12.87
C PRO A 48 -14.44 24.59 -13.80
N SER A 49 -13.94 24.17 -14.97
CA SER A 49 -14.69 23.38 -15.95
C SER A 49 -14.93 21.92 -15.54
N LEU A 50 -14.14 21.38 -14.60
CA LEU A 50 -14.24 20.01 -14.11
C LEU A 50 -14.81 19.93 -12.68
N LYS A 51 -15.02 21.08 -12.05
CA LYS A 51 -15.52 21.21 -10.68
C LYS A 51 -16.92 20.62 -10.58
N ARG A 52 -17.11 19.71 -9.62
CA ARG A 52 -18.41 19.13 -9.31
C ARG A 52 -18.98 19.74 -8.01
N PRO A 53 -20.27 20.13 -7.98
CA PRO A 53 -20.91 20.62 -6.77
C PRO A 53 -21.05 19.52 -5.70
N GLY A 54 -21.15 19.90 -4.43
CA GLY A 54 -21.33 19.01 -3.28
C GLY A 54 -20.12 18.90 -2.35
N PRO A 55 -20.25 18.19 -1.21
CA PRO A 55 -19.27 18.18 -0.13
C PRO A 55 -17.95 17.53 -0.53
N ASN A 56 -16.83 18.14 -0.10
CA ASN A 56 -15.49 17.72 -0.50
C ASN A 56 -15.01 16.46 0.23
N LEU A 57 -15.34 16.30 1.52
CA LEU A 57 -14.89 15.18 2.33
C LEU A 57 -15.30 13.79 1.77
N PRO A 58 -16.60 13.48 1.54
CA PRO A 58 -16.99 12.17 1.02
C PRO A 58 -16.42 11.92 -0.38
N ARG A 59 -16.23 12.99 -1.18
CA ARG A 59 -15.63 12.89 -2.50
C ARG A 59 -14.15 12.48 -2.43
N VAL A 60 -13.38 13.11 -1.55
CA VAL A 60 -11.96 12.78 -1.33
C VAL A 60 -11.82 11.37 -0.76
N LEU A 61 -12.70 10.98 0.18
CA LEU A 61 -12.72 9.63 0.74
C LEU A 61 -13.01 8.59 -0.35
N LEU A 62 -14.07 8.77 -1.15
CA LEU A 62 -14.39 7.86 -2.26
C LEU A 62 -13.26 7.78 -3.28
N ALA A 63 -12.63 8.90 -3.61
CA ALA A 63 -11.51 8.92 -4.55
C ALA A 63 -10.29 8.20 -3.99
N SER A 64 -9.97 8.41 -2.72
CA SER A 64 -8.90 7.70 -2.00
C SER A 64 -9.17 6.20 -1.97
N SER A 65 -10.39 5.77 -1.62
CA SER A 65 -10.77 4.36 -1.57
C SER A 65 -10.74 3.70 -2.96
N THR A 66 -11.31 4.35 -3.97
CA THR A 66 -11.30 3.84 -5.35
C THR A 66 -9.88 3.72 -5.88
N GLY A 67 -9.07 4.77 -5.67
CA GLY A 67 -7.66 4.78 -6.04
C GLY A 67 -6.87 3.67 -5.34
N SER A 68 -7.13 3.43 -4.05
CA SER A 68 -6.51 2.35 -3.28
C SER A 68 -6.84 0.98 -3.84
N ILE A 69 -8.11 0.71 -4.13
CA ILE A 69 -8.56 -0.58 -4.69
C ILE A 69 -7.89 -0.83 -6.05
N LEU A 70 -7.90 0.18 -6.93
CA LEU A 70 -7.24 0.09 -8.24
C LEU A 70 -5.73 -0.08 -8.09
N GLY A 71 -5.08 0.65 -7.19
CA GLY A 71 -3.65 0.57 -6.93
C GLY A 71 -3.23 -0.81 -6.40
N VAL A 72 -3.97 -1.37 -5.45
CA VAL A 72 -3.77 -2.72 -4.94
C VAL A 72 -3.94 -3.76 -6.06
N GLY A 73 -5.03 -3.67 -6.83
CA GLY A 73 -5.29 -4.60 -7.94
C GLY A 73 -4.20 -4.57 -9.01
N LEU A 74 -3.79 -3.36 -9.44
CA LEU A 74 -2.72 -3.19 -10.43
C LEU A 74 -1.38 -3.69 -9.91
N MET A 75 -1.02 -3.41 -8.65
CA MET A 75 0.25 -3.87 -8.08
C MET A 75 0.25 -5.37 -7.81
N ALA A 76 -0.89 -5.97 -7.48
CA ALA A 76 -1.03 -7.43 -7.37
C ALA A 76 -0.76 -8.10 -8.73
N LEU A 77 -1.36 -7.59 -9.81
CA LEU A 77 -1.11 -8.07 -11.17
C LEU A 77 0.35 -7.84 -11.59
N ALA A 78 0.91 -6.67 -11.27
CA ALA A 78 2.30 -6.35 -11.57
C ALA A 78 3.28 -7.27 -10.84
N LEU A 79 3.04 -7.59 -9.57
CA LEU A 79 3.83 -8.57 -8.82
C LEU A 79 3.72 -9.96 -9.44
N GLY A 80 2.50 -10.40 -9.72
CA GLY A 80 2.22 -11.69 -10.36
C GLY A 80 2.96 -11.82 -11.69
N GLY A 81 2.85 -10.81 -12.57
CA GLY A 81 3.54 -10.79 -13.85
C GLY A 81 5.07 -10.68 -13.73
N ARG A 82 5.58 -9.85 -12.82
CA ARG A 82 7.03 -9.67 -12.57
C ARG A 82 7.67 -10.97 -12.08
N MET A 83 6.95 -11.73 -11.28
CA MET A 83 7.43 -12.94 -10.62
C MET A 83 6.95 -14.25 -11.27
N TYR A 84 6.19 -14.16 -12.36
CA TYR A 84 5.74 -15.33 -13.10
C TYR A 84 6.94 -16.09 -13.67
N GLY A 85 7.00 -17.39 -13.41
CA GLY A 85 8.11 -18.25 -13.86
C GLY A 85 9.44 -18.03 -13.15
N ARG A 86 9.48 -17.26 -12.05
CA ARG A 86 10.69 -17.03 -11.26
C ARG A 86 10.87 -18.12 -10.20
N ASP A 87 12.10 -18.58 -10.03
CA ASP A 87 12.45 -19.59 -9.04
C ASP A 87 12.32 -19.06 -7.62
N ARG A 88 12.09 -19.96 -6.66
CA ARG A 88 11.95 -19.61 -5.24
C ARG A 88 13.16 -18.85 -4.69
N ILE A 89 14.37 -19.14 -5.18
CA ILE A 89 15.59 -18.44 -4.74
C ILE A 89 15.58 -16.96 -5.15
N GLU A 90 14.91 -16.61 -6.25
CA GLU A 90 14.76 -15.22 -6.66
C GLU A 90 13.74 -14.46 -5.79
N TRP A 91 12.71 -15.15 -5.32
CA TRP A 91 11.79 -14.59 -4.32
C TRP A 91 12.52 -14.30 -3.01
N HIS A 92 13.34 -15.25 -2.58
CA HIS A 92 14.23 -15.12 -1.42
C HIS A 92 15.16 -13.92 -1.55
N ASP A 93 15.98 -13.85 -2.60
CA ASP A 93 16.91 -12.72 -2.87
C ASP A 93 16.20 -11.36 -2.87
N ARG A 94 15.04 -11.24 -3.55
CA ARG A 94 14.29 -9.98 -3.59
C ARG A 94 13.73 -9.60 -2.22
N SER A 95 13.15 -10.54 -1.49
CA SER A 95 12.60 -10.29 -0.16
C SER A 95 13.71 -9.93 0.84
N TRP A 96 14.88 -10.56 0.72
CA TRP A 96 16.04 -10.28 1.56
C TRP A 96 16.60 -8.87 1.30
N ARG A 97 16.79 -8.49 0.03
CA ARG A 97 17.23 -7.13 -0.34
C ARG A 97 16.26 -6.05 0.11
N LEU A 98 14.97 -6.37 0.15
CA LEU A 98 13.93 -5.48 0.64
C LEU A 98 14.07 -5.24 2.15
N LEU A 99 14.29 -6.30 2.93
CA LEU A 99 14.54 -6.19 4.36
C LEU A 99 15.87 -5.47 4.68
N GLU A 100 16.88 -5.63 3.82
CA GLU A 100 18.17 -4.94 3.95
C GLU A 100 18.05 -3.42 3.71
N ASN A 101 17.06 -2.99 2.94
CA ASN A 101 16.82 -1.58 2.68
C ASN A 101 16.09 -0.89 3.84
N LYS A 102 16.86 -0.34 4.77
CA LYS A 102 16.37 0.37 5.97
C LYS A 102 15.34 1.47 5.66
N GLY A 103 15.52 2.23 4.57
CA GLY A 103 14.61 3.31 4.21
C GLY A 103 13.23 2.80 3.77
N GLN A 104 13.18 1.72 2.99
CA GLN A 104 11.92 1.07 2.61
C GLN A 104 11.21 0.49 3.84
N MET A 105 11.97 -0.11 4.74
CA MET A 105 11.48 -0.75 5.95
C MET A 105 10.91 0.24 6.97
N GLU A 106 11.59 1.37 7.16
CA GLU A 106 11.12 2.47 8.02
C GLU A 106 9.83 3.07 7.47
N MET A 107 9.78 3.36 6.17
CA MET A 107 8.57 3.88 5.53
C MET A 107 7.41 2.89 5.63
N ASP A 108 7.68 1.58 5.51
CA ASP A 108 6.68 0.55 5.72
C ASP A 108 6.18 0.53 7.19
N ASP A 109 7.08 0.64 8.18
CA ASP A 109 6.69 0.73 9.60
C ASP A 109 5.74 1.91 9.86
N TRP A 110 6.08 3.11 9.35
CA TRP A 110 5.20 4.28 9.45
C TRP A 110 3.85 4.06 8.75
N THR A 111 3.87 3.40 7.59
CA THR A 111 2.65 3.11 6.84
C THR A 111 1.71 2.20 7.63
N TYR A 112 2.23 1.13 8.25
CA TYR A 112 1.39 0.23 9.07
C TYR A 112 0.83 0.90 10.31
N ILE A 113 1.63 1.74 10.98
CA ILE A 113 1.15 2.54 12.11
C ILE A 113 0.00 3.46 11.66
N GLY A 114 0.20 4.20 10.57
CA GLY A 114 -0.81 5.09 10.02
C GLY A 114 -2.09 4.35 9.59
N MET A 115 -1.95 3.20 8.94
CA MET A 115 -3.08 2.34 8.57
C MET A 115 -3.83 1.84 9.80
N GLY A 116 -3.13 1.39 10.85
CA GLY A 116 -3.74 0.93 12.09
C GLY A 116 -4.53 2.04 12.77
N LEU A 117 -3.93 3.22 12.93
CA LEU A 117 -4.60 4.38 13.52
C LEU A 117 -5.81 4.84 12.70
N GLY A 118 -5.67 4.90 11.38
CA GLY A 118 -6.76 5.27 10.47
C GLY A 118 -7.92 4.27 10.49
N GLY A 119 -7.62 2.97 10.53
CA GLY A 119 -8.63 1.91 10.64
C GLY A 119 -9.42 1.97 11.94
N VAL A 120 -8.73 2.13 13.08
CA VAL A 120 -9.37 2.28 14.39
C VAL A 120 -10.21 3.56 14.44
N GLY A 121 -9.66 4.69 14.00
CA GLY A 121 -10.40 5.95 13.94
C GLY A 121 -11.65 5.87 13.07
N GLY A 122 -11.55 5.26 11.89
CA GLY A 122 -12.68 5.02 11.00
C GLY A 122 -13.76 4.16 11.66
N ALA A 123 -13.37 3.05 12.28
CA ALA A 123 -14.30 2.15 12.97
C ALA A 123 -15.05 2.85 14.12
N VAL A 124 -14.35 3.65 14.92
CA VAL A 124 -14.94 4.43 16.02
C VAL A 124 -15.96 5.44 15.47
N VAL A 125 -15.62 6.17 14.41
CA VAL A 125 -16.53 7.16 13.81
C VAL A 125 -17.76 6.48 13.18
N SER A 126 -17.58 5.36 12.48
CA SER A 126 -18.70 4.62 11.90
C SER A 126 -19.57 3.94 12.97
N GLY A 127 -18.97 3.46 14.06
CA GLY A 127 -19.68 2.83 15.17
C GLY A 127 -20.42 3.83 16.06
N ALA A 128 -19.94 5.07 16.17
CA ALA A 128 -20.63 6.16 16.86
C ALA A 128 -21.80 6.76 16.04
N ALA A 129 -21.87 6.45 14.73
CA ALA A 129 -22.93 6.90 13.83
C ALA A 129 -24.03 5.85 13.61
N ALA A 130 -23.93 4.68 14.24
CA ALA A 130 -24.89 3.57 14.21
C ALA A 130 -25.70 3.53 15.52
#